data_AF-A0A563DE37-F1
#
_entry.id   AF-A0A563DE37-F1
#
_cell.length_a   1.000
_cell.length_b   1.000
_cell.length_c   1.000
_cell.angle_alpha   90.00
_cell.angle_beta   90.00
_cell.angle_gamma   90.00
#
_symmetry.space_group_name_H-M   'P 1'
#
loop_
_entity.id
_entity.type
_entity.pdbx_description
1 polymer ?
#
loop_
_entity_poly.entity_id
_entity_poly.type
_entity_poly.pdbx_seq_one_letter_code
_entity_poly.pdbx_strand_id
1 'polypeptide(L)'
;MNMKAAAIPQPPARSRHLAATKSQPAFRAIARPLIDIVVPALNEEKILQKSIMTLDEYMAKHLPYRYQITIADNGSQDKTLAIAKNLAENHRSVRGFYWRDKGV
;
A
#
# COMPACT_ATOMS: atom_id res chain seq x y z
N MET A 1 -29.95 -49.34 -52.90
CA MET A 1 -29.80 -47.87 -53.05
C MET A 1 -28.80 -47.44 -52.00
N ASN A 2 -27.55 -47.20 -52.41
CA ASN A 2 -26.38 -47.05 -51.53
C ASN A 2 -26.11 -45.56 -51.31
N MET A 3 -26.09 -45.08 -50.07
CA MET A 3 -25.60 -43.73 -49.75
C MET A 3 -24.17 -43.82 -49.20
N LYS A 4 -23.21 -43.29 -49.96
CA LYS A 4 -21.80 -43.16 -49.55
C LYS A 4 -21.66 -41.95 -48.62
N ALA A 5 -20.96 -42.15 -47.50
CA ALA A 5 -20.47 -41.09 -46.64
C ALA A 5 -19.38 -40.27 -47.36
N ALA A 6 -19.46 -38.94 -47.30
CA ALA A 6 -18.41 -38.03 -47.75
C ALA A 6 -17.77 -37.37 -46.52
N ALA A 7 -16.50 -37.70 -46.25
CA ALA A 7 -15.69 -37.04 -45.23
C ALA A 7 -15.00 -35.82 -45.85
N ILE A 8 -15.18 -34.64 -45.25
CA ILE A 8 -14.50 -33.40 -45.64
C ILE A 8 -13.18 -33.35 -44.86
N PRO A 9 -11.99 -33.34 -45.50
CA PRO A 9 -10.73 -33.19 -44.78
C PRO A 9 -10.56 -31.73 -44.34
N GLN A 10 -10.38 -31.49 -43.04
CA GLN A 10 -9.98 -30.18 -42.54
C GLN A 10 -8.46 -30.00 -42.71
N PRO A 11 -7.98 -28.82 -43.11
CA PRO A 11 -6.55 -28.54 -43.16
C PRO A 11 -5.97 -28.47 -41.75
N PRO A 12 -4.71 -28.87 -41.53
CA PRO A 12 -4.09 -28.77 -40.22
C PRO A 12 -4.02 -27.31 -39.79
N ALA A 13 -4.52 -27.03 -38.59
CA ALA A 13 -4.44 -25.70 -37.99
C ALA A 13 -2.97 -25.26 -37.93
N ARG A 14 -2.61 -24.29 -38.77
CA ARG A 14 -1.29 -23.66 -38.74
C ARG A 14 -1.15 -23.01 -37.38
N SER A 15 -0.32 -23.56 -36.50
CA SER A 15 0.07 -22.91 -35.26
C SER A 15 0.55 -21.51 -35.60
N ARG A 16 -0.29 -20.50 -35.34
CA ARG A 16 0.18 -19.13 -35.20
C ARG A 16 1.07 -19.16 -33.98
N HIS A 17 2.36 -19.34 -34.23
CA HIS A 17 3.39 -18.99 -33.27
C HIS A 17 3.15 -17.50 -33.00
N LEU A 18 2.37 -17.17 -31.98
CA LEU A 18 2.34 -15.82 -31.45
C LEU A 18 3.80 -15.54 -31.12
N ALA A 19 4.40 -14.62 -31.86
CA ALA A 19 5.60 -13.97 -31.40
C ALA A 19 5.28 -13.52 -29.98
N ALA A 20 5.99 -14.09 -29.00
CA ALA A 20 5.80 -13.74 -27.61
C ALA A 20 6.05 -12.23 -27.52
N THR A 21 4.96 -11.46 -27.48
CA THR A 21 5.01 -10.06 -27.11
C THR A 21 5.67 -10.08 -25.74
N LYS A 22 6.93 -9.65 -25.66
CA LYS A 22 7.63 -9.52 -24.37
C LYS A 22 6.69 -8.70 -23.50
N SER A 23 6.08 -9.35 -22.51
CA SER A 23 5.14 -8.73 -21.59
C SER A 23 5.95 -7.71 -20.80
N GLN A 24 5.91 -6.47 -21.26
CA GLN A 24 6.48 -5.39 -20.51
C GLN A 24 5.67 -5.32 -19.21
N PRO A 25 6.33 -5.39 -18.03
CA PRO A 25 5.60 -5.42 -16.78
C PRO A 25 4.72 -4.17 -16.71
N ALA A 26 3.43 -4.38 -16.40
CA ALA A 26 2.41 -3.34 -16.40
C ALA A 26 2.74 -2.15 -15.46
N PHE A 27 3.72 -2.33 -14.58
CA PHE A 27 4.25 -1.30 -13.69
C PHE A 27 5.77 -1.24 -13.77
N ARG A 28 6.30 -0.02 -13.78
CA ARG A 28 7.73 0.22 -13.56
C ARG A 28 8.05 -0.11 -12.11
N ALA A 29 9.03 -0.99 -11.89
CA ALA A 29 9.57 -1.22 -10.56
C ALA A 29 10.14 0.10 -10.00
N ILE A 30 9.70 0.49 -8.81
CA ILE A 30 10.24 1.66 -8.11
C ILE A 30 11.55 1.22 -7.45
N ALA A 31 12.67 1.77 -7.89
CA ALA A 31 13.95 1.53 -7.23
C ALA A 31 13.98 2.28 -5.89
N ARG A 32 14.09 1.54 -4.78
CA ARG A 32 14.14 2.05 -3.39
C ARG A 32 12.91 2.89 -3.00
N PRO A 33 11.73 2.28 -2.87
CA PRO A 33 10.51 3.01 -2.49
C PRO A 33 10.64 3.63 -1.08
N LEU A 34 9.92 4.72 -0.86
CA LEU A 34 9.57 5.21 0.46
C LEU A 34 8.21 4.63 0.83
N ILE A 35 8.10 4.01 2.00
CA ILE A 35 6.84 3.45 2.51
C ILE A 35 6.24 4.44 3.51
N ASP A 36 5.07 4.97 3.23
CA ASP A 36 4.31 5.80 4.19
C ASP A 36 3.22 4.93 4.85
N ILE A 37 3.28 4.84 6.17
CA ILE A 37 2.36 4.06 6.99
C ILE A 37 1.42 5.02 7.70
N VAL A 38 0.20 5.12 7.21
CA VAL A 38 -0.81 6.02 7.79
C VAL A 38 -1.53 5.31 8.93
N VAL A 39 -1.46 5.88 10.12
CA VAL A 39 -2.13 5.40 11.34
C VAL A 39 -3.24 6.39 11.71
N PRO A 40 -4.52 6.08 11.43
CA PRO A 40 -5.63 6.91 11.90
C PRO A 40 -5.76 6.79 13.41
N ALA A 41 -5.95 7.92 14.10
CA ALA A 41 -6.10 7.98 15.54
C ALA A 41 -7.33 8.82 15.93
N LEU A 42 -8.12 8.33 16.89
CA LEU A 42 -9.26 9.03 17.45
C LEU A 42 -9.42 8.67 18.93
N ASN A 43 -9.14 9.62 19.83
CA ASN A 43 -9.24 9.46 21.27
C ASN A 43 -8.46 8.25 21.84
N GLU A 44 -7.19 8.16 21.46
CA GLU A 44 -6.27 7.07 21.80
C GLU A 44 -5.18 7.48 22.81
N GLU A 45 -5.45 8.45 23.69
CA GLU A 45 -4.46 9.03 24.63
C GLU A 45 -3.62 7.97 25.37
N LYS A 46 -4.24 6.85 25.74
CA LYS A 46 -3.61 5.80 26.56
C LYS A 46 -2.68 4.88 25.78
N ILE A 47 -2.83 4.78 24.46
CA ILE A 47 -2.15 3.74 23.66
C ILE A 47 -1.28 4.31 22.55
N LEU A 48 -1.60 5.50 22.04
CA LEU A 48 -0.99 6.05 20.82
C LEU A 48 0.54 6.01 20.87
N GLN A 49 1.14 6.55 21.94
CA GLN A 49 2.61 6.60 22.08
C GLN A 49 3.24 5.20 22.01
N LYS A 50 2.72 4.25 22.78
CA LYS A 50 3.26 2.89 22.81
C LYS A 50 3.11 2.21 21.45
N SER A 51 1.96 2.36 20.79
CA SER A 51 1.69 1.77 19.48
C SER A 51 2.63 2.31 18.41
N ILE A 52 2.83 3.63 18.35
CA ILE A 52 3.71 4.28 17.37
C ILE A 52 5.18 3.89 17.61
N MET A 53 5.65 3.87 18.86
CA MET A 53 7.02 3.45 19.16
C MET A 53 7.24 1.97 18.80
N THR A 54 6.27 1.10 19.10
CA THR A 54 6.35 -0.33 18.75
C THR A 54 6.42 -0.51 17.23
N LEU A 55 5.61 0.24 16.48
CA LEU A 55 5.61 0.23 15.02
C LEU A 55 6.96 0.73 14.46
N ASP A 56 7.46 1.86 14.96
CA ASP A 56 8.74 2.45 14.55
C ASP A 56 9.91 1.46 14.76
N GLU A 57 9.97 0.85 15.94
CA GLU A 57 10.97 -0.18 16.23
C GLU A 57 10.87 -1.38 15.31
N TYR A 58 9.67 -1.87 15.03
CA TYR A 58 9.46 -3.01 14.13
C TYR A 58 9.90 -2.67 12.71
N MET A 59 9.52 -1.49 12.20
CA MET A 59 9.89 -1.04 10.86
C MET A 59 11.39 -0.84 10.73
N ALA A 60 12.04 -0.24 11.73
CA ALA A 60 13.49 -0.09 11.75
C ALA A 60 14.24 -1.45 11.69
N LYS A 61 13.68 -2.49 12.32
CA LYS A 61 14.29 -3.83 12.38
C LYS A 61 14.04 -4.67 11.12
N HIS A 62 12.87 -4.54 10.50
CA HIS A 62 12.40 -5.52 9.52
C HIS A 62 12.19 -4.97 8.10
N LEU A 63 12.08 -3.66 7.92
CA LEU A 63 11.78 -3.09 6.61
C LEU A 63 13.08 -2.69 5.89
N PRO A 64 13.42 -3.32 4.74
CA PRO A 64 14.63 -2.98 3.98
C PRO A 64 14.48 -1.71 3.13
N TYR A 65 13.51 -0.85 3.47
CA TYR A 65 13.18 0.37 2.75
C TYR A 65 13.10 1.54 3.72
N ARG A 66 13.27 2.76 3.19
CA ARG A 66 12.95 3.96 3.97
C ARG A 66 11.46 3.96 4.26
N TYR A 67 11.09 4.43 5.44
CA TYR A 67 9.70 4.56 5.82
C TYR A 67 9.43 5.86 6.56
N GLN A 68 8.15 6.13 6.71
CA GLN A 68 7.59 7.15 7.54
C GLN A 68 6.28 6.64 8.13
N ILE A 69 5.98 7.08 9.34
CA ILE A 69 4.70 6.85 10.00
C ILE A 69 3.96 8.19 10.03
N THR A 70 2.77 8.22 9.46
CA THR A 70 1.91 9.40 9.46
C THR A 70 0.74 9.17 10.41
N ILE A 71 0.71 9.87 11.54
CA ILE A 71 -0.42 9.84 12.47
C ILE A 71 -1.50 10.77 11.93
N ALA A 72 -2.64 10.22 11.55
CA ALA A 72 -3.79 10.98 11.08
C ALA A 72 -4.81 11.15 12.21
N ASP A 73 -4.72 12.26 12.95
CA ASP A 73 -5.70 12.59 13.99
C ASP A 73 -7.04 12.99 13.35
N ASN A 74 -8.09 12.25 13.69
CA ASN A 74 -9.44 12.38 13.12
C ASN A 74 -10.38 13.20 14.02
N GLY A 75 -9.89 14.28 14.62
CA GLY A 75 -10.70 15.16 15.47
C GLY A 75 -10.82 14.65 16.90
N SER A 76 -9.70 14.20 17.49
CA SER A 76 -9.68 13.79 18.90
C SER A 76 -9.99 14.96 19.83
N GLN A 77 -10.70 14.66 20.92
CA GLN A 77 -11.09 15.63 21.96
C GLN A 77 -10.31 15.45 23.27
N ASP A 78 -9.49 14.40 23.36
CA ASP A 78 -8.58 14.12 24.47
C ASP A 78 -7.13 14.56 24.13
N LYS A 79 -6.13 14.07 24.87
CA LYS A 79 -4.72 14.46 24.63
C LYS A 79 -4.08 13.77 23.42
N THR A 80 -4.81 12.98 22.62
CA THR A 80 -4.27 12.26 21.45
C THR A 80 -3.54 13.19 20.49
N LEU A 81 -4.11 14.34 20.16
CA LEU A 81 -3.48 15.34 19.28
C LEU A 81 -2.15 15.87 19.86
N ALA A 82 -2.11 16.13 21.16
CA ALA A 82 -0.91 16.60 21.83
C ALA A 82 0.20 15.53 21.81
N ILE A 83 -0.16 14.28 22.07
CA ILE A 83 0.76 13.13 21.99
C ILE A 83 1.27 12.96 20.55
N ALA A 84 0.40 13.00 19.55
CA ALA A 84 0.77 12.89 18.14
C ALA A 84 1.75 13.99 17.70
N LYS A 85 1.57 15.23 18.16
CA LYS A 85 2.50 16.35 17.91
C LYS A 85 3.85 16.10 18.57
N ASN A 86 3.86 15.71 19.83
CA ASN A 86 5.09 15.42 20.56
C ASN A 86 5.89 14.29 19.89
N LEU A 87 5.23 13.22 19.43
CA LEU A 87 5.87 12.14 18.68
C LEU A 87 6.50 12.65 17.37
N ALA A 88 5.78 13.47 16.60
CA ALA A 88 6.28 14.02 15.33
C ALA A 88 7.46 14.99 15.52
N GLU A 89 7.52 15.70 16.65
CA GLU A 89 8.65 16.59 16.99
C GLU A 89 9.90 15.80 17.40
N ASN A 90 9.72 14.69 18.12
CA ASN A 90 10.84 13.94 18.72
C ASN A 90 11.35 12.78 17.85
N HIS A 91 10.58 12.32 16.86
CA HIS A 91 10.93 11.17 16.03
C HIS A 91 10.92 11.54 14.53
N ARG A 92 12.09 11.50 13.89
CA ARG A 92 12.24 11.89 12.46
C ARG A 92 11.45 11.00 11.49
N SER A 93 11.16 9.76 11.88
CA SER A 93 10.35 8.81 11.12
C SER A 93 8.84 9.09 11.24
N VAL A 94 8.41 9.94 12.18
CA VAL A 94 7.00 10.22 12.47
C VAL A 94 6.62 11.61 11.96
N ARG A 95 5.44 11.72 11.36
CA ARG A 95 4.79 12.99 11.04
C ARG A 95 3.32 12.95 11.46
N GLY A 96 2.72 14.11 11.62
CA GLY A 96 1.30 14.23 11.91
C GLY A 96 0.51 14.90 10.79
N PHE A 97 -0.66 14.34 10.52
CA PHE A 97 -1.75 14.96 9.78
C PHE A 97 -2.89 15.16 10.76
N TYR A 98 -3.38 16.39 10.89
CA TYR A 98 -4.37 16.72 11.90
C TYR A 98 -5.59 17.31 11.21
N TRP A 99 -6.75 16.68 11.43
CA TRP A 99 -7.99 17.28 11.02
C TRP A 99 -8.15 18.62 11.72
N ARG A 100 -8.19 19.70 10.93
CA ARG A 100 -8.65 21.00 11.41
C ARG A 100 -10.10 21.06 11.01
N ASP A 101 -10.97 21.17 11.99
CA ASP A 101 -12.38 21.42 11.71
C ASP A 101 -12.47 22.71 10.88
N LYS A 102 -12.89 22.58 9.63
CA LYS A 102 -13.27 23.75 8.84
C LYS A 102 -14.66 24.09 9.31
N GLY A 103 -14.74 25.02 10.27
CA GLY A 103 -15.99 25.67 10.62
C GLY A 103 -16.70 26.09 9.34
N VAL A 104 -17.83 25.45 9.08
CA VAL A 104 -18.85 25.85 8.12
C VAL A 104 -20.05 26.38 8.89
#